data_AF-A0A4R4EXI1-F1
#
_entry.id   AF-A0A4R4EXI1-F1
#
_cell.length_a   1.000
_cell.length_b   1.000
_cell.length_c   1.000
_cell.angle_alpha   90.00
_cell.angle_beta   90.00
_cell.angle_gamma   90.00
#
_symmetry.space_group_name_H-M   'P 1'
#
loop_
_entity.id
_entity.type
_entity.pdbx_description
1 polymer ?
#
loop_
_entity_poly.entity_id
_entity_poly.type
_entity_poly.pdbx_seq_one_letter_code
_entity_poly.pdbx_strand_id
1 'polypeptide(L)'
;MRFAALLSLALLLAPAARAGDAFEGRYDWGTGDAPDPVWTLQDTGNGLRMRRHDGHELPVRELDAAARAGLWDHLDWPAGTAPAVRCVGWADEPGPFSRPLPGGVTAVICRVPADVRARIDWIRDYTSDWIYYDTGLGVAALRRID
;
A
#
# COMPACT_ATOMS: atom_id res chain seq x y z
N MET A 1 -62.37 6.50 21.89
CA MET A 1 -61.27 7.38 21.40
C MET A 1 -59.96 6.61 21.54
N ARG A 2 -59.35 6.17 20.43
CA ARG A 2 -58.06 5.46 20.43
C ARG A 2 -56.99 6.41 19.91
N PHE A 3 -56.07 6.82 20.78
CA PHE A 3 -54.87 7.57 20.39
C PHE A 3 -53.93 6.64 19.63
N ALA A 4 -53.76 6.87 18.33
CA ALA A 4 -52.76 6.20 17.51
C ALA A 4 -51.43 6.96 17.65
N ALA A 5 -50.46 6.31 18.29
CA ALA A 5 -49.09 6.79 18.41
C ALA A 5 -48.38 6.71 17.05
N LEU A 6 -48.03 7.86 16.48
CA LEU A 6 -47.10 7.97 15.35
C LEU A 6 -45.68 7.86 15.90
N LEU A 7 -45.15 6.64 15.93
CA LEU A 7 -43.71 6.40 16.10
C LEU A 7 -43.02 6.84 14.80
N SER A 8 -42.54 8.08 14.78
CA SER A 8 -41.64 8.59 13.75
C SER A 8 -40.31 7.84 13.85
N LEU A 9 -40.18 6.80 13.03
CA LEU A 9 -38.98 6.00 12.82
C LEU A 9 -37.92 6.88 12.15
N ALA A 10 -37.15 7.62 12.95
CA ALA A 10 -35.92 8.27 12.50
C ALA A 10 -34.91 7.18 12.12
N LEU A 11 -34.91 6.78 10.84
CA LEU A 11 -33.83 5.98 10.27
C LEU A 11 -32.53 6.78 10.41
N LEU A 12 -31.75 6.41 11.42
CA LEU A 12 -30.35 6.76 11.56
C LEU A 12 -29.62 6.25 10.32
N LEU A 13 -29.32 7.15 9.37
CA LEU A 13 -28.26 6.95 8.39
C LEU A 13 -26.93 6.95 9.15
N ALA A 14 -26.57 5.81 9.74
CA ALA A 14 -25.20 5.59 10.17
C ALA A 14 -24.36 5.45 8.89
N PRO A 15 -23.34 6.30 8.66
CA PRO A 15 -22.40 6.07 7.58
C PRO A 15 -21.73 4.72 7.86
N ALA A 16 -21.94 3.75 6.96
CA ALA A 16 -21.18 2.52 6.99
C ALA A 16 -19.70 2.91 6.81
N ALA A 17 -18.92 2.86 7.88
CA ALA A 17 -17.48 2.91 7.82
C ALA A 17 -17.04 1.73 6.96
N ARG A 18 -16.75 1.99 5.70
CA ARG A 18 -16.29 0.98 4.76
C ARG A 18 -14.88 0.61 5.22
N ALA A 19 -14.74 -0.58 5.80
CA ALA A 19 -13.42 -1.14 6.10
C ALA A 19 -12.65 -1.18 4.78
N GLY A 20 -11.57 -0.40 4.68
CA GLY A 20 -10.72 -0.42 3.49
C GLY A 20 -9.84 -1.65 3.49
N ASP A 21 -9.36 -2.00 2.31
CA ASP A 21 -8.58 -3.22 2.09
C ASP A 21 -7.31 -3.22 2.96
N ALA A 22 -6.94 -4.40 3.48
CA ALA A 22 -5.69 -4.64 4.18
C ALA A 22 -4.77 -5.52 3.33
N PHE A 23 -3.49 -5.20 3.34
CA PHE A 23 -2.43 -5.87 2.59
C PHE A 23 -1.30 -6.25 3.54
N GLU A 24 -0.66 -7.38 3.29
CA GLU A 24 0.55 -7.80 4.01
C GLU A 24 1.76 -7.79 3.10
N GLY A 25 2.87 -7.31 3.65
CA GLY A 25 4.19 -7.62 3.16
C GLY A 25 4.69 -8.90 3.80
N ARG A 26 4.87 -9.95 3.00
CA ARG A 26 5.62 -11.15 3.39
C ARG A 26 6.95 -11.13 2.66
N TYR A 27 8.06 -11.25 3.39
CA TYR A 27 9.37 -11.46 2.80
C TYR A 27 9.52 -12.94 2.49
N ASP A 28 9.10 -13.36 1.29
CA ASP A 28 9.17 -14.76 0.87
C ASP A 28 10.58 -15.09 0.34
N TRP A 29 11.56 -15.18 1.26
CA TRP A 29 12.91 -15.71 0.96
C TRP A 29 13.14 -17.11 1.55
N GLY A 30 12.09 -17.76 2.07
CA GLY A 30 12.20 -19.08 2.69
C GLY A 30 10.90 -19.85 2.58
N THR A 31 11.02 -21.14 2.27
CA THR A 31 9.95 -22.14 2.15
C THR A 31 9.25 -22.47 3.48
N GLY A 32 8.97 -21.47 4.31
CA GLY A 32 8.38 -21.65 5.63
C GLY A 32 7.15 -20.78 5.78
N ASP A 33 6.10 -21.37 6.36
CA ASP A 33 4.92 -20.67 6.87
C ASP A 33 5.33 -19.70 8.00
N ALA A 34 5.99 -18.58 7.68
CA ALA A 34 6.23 -17.52 8.64
C ALA A 34 4.84 -16.98 9.03
N PRO A 35 4.38 -17.17 10.29
CA PRO A 35 2.98 -16.98 10.64
C PRO A 35 2.56 -15.51 10.64
N ASP A 36 3.52 -14.58 10.78
CA ASP A 36 3.23 -13.16 10.97
C ASP A 36 3.81 -12.29 9.83
N PRO A 37 3.00 -11.40 9.23
CA PRO A 37 3.48 -10.47 8.21
C PRO A 37 4.45 -9.46 8.85
N VAL A 38 5.58 -9.18 8.18
CA VAL A 38 6.60 -8.25 8.72
C VAL A 38 6.04 -6.84 8.90
N TRP A 39 5.12 -6.48 8.02
CA TRP A 39 4.27 -5.29 8.13
C TRP A 39 2.91 -5.53 7.46
N THR A 40 1.89 -4.82 7.95
CA THR A 40 0.55 -4.74 7.37
C THR A 40 0.27 -3.32 6.94
N LEU A 41 -0.25 -3.13 5.73
CA LEU A 41 -0.75 -1.87 5.20
C LEU A 41 -2.28 -1.91 5.19
N GLN A 42 -2.93 -0.93 5.78
CA GLN A 42 -4.37 -0.80 5.77
C GLN A 42 -4.77 0.49 5.05
N ASP A 43 -5.63 0.37 4.04
CA ASP A 43 -6.36 1.52 3.51
C ASP A 43 -7.50 1.85 4.47
N THR A 44 -7.53 3.08 4.96
CA THR A 44 -8.54 3.56 5.92
C THR A 44 -9.60 4.43 5.25
N GLY A 45 -9.53 4.63 3.93
CA GLY A 45 -10.34 5.59 3.19
C GLY A 45 -9.88 7.04 3.35
N ASN A 46 -9.21 7.38 4.46
CA ASN A 46 -8.60 8.68 4.72
C ASN A 46 -7.08 8.69 4.52
N GLY A 47 -6.51 7.56 4.11
CA GLY A 47 -5.07 7.39 3.99
C GLY A 47 -4.65 5.95 4.21
N LEU A 48 -3.36 5.70 4.04
CA LEU A 48 -2.75 4.41 4.30
C LEU A 48 -2.13 4.42 5.69
N ARG A 49 -2.34 3.34 6.44
CA ARG A 49 -1.73 3.11 7.77
C ARG A 49 -0.87 1.86 7.68
N MET A 50 0.37 1.96 8.13
CA MET A 50 1.26 0.81 8.17
C MET A 50 1.62 0.44 9.60
N ARG A 51 1.65 -0.86 9.89
CA ARG A 51 1.98 -1.41 11.20
C ARG A 51 2.97 -2.55 11.01
N ARG A 52 4.02 -2.59 11.82
CA ARG A 52 4.98 -3.70 11.87
C ARG A 52 4.40 -4.89 12.64
N HIS A 53 5.02 -6.06 12.47
CA HIS A 53 4.66 -7.26 13.21
C HIS A 53 4.74 -7.09 14.74
N ASP A 54 5.64 -6.23 15.24
CA ASP A 54 5.78 -5.88 16.65
C ASP A 54 4.66 -4.97 17.18
N GLY A 55 3.70 -4.60 16.34
CA GLY A 55 2.55 -3.76 16.67
C GLY A 55 2.80 -2.26 16.55
N HIS A 56 4.02 -1.81 16.27
CA HIS A 56 4.33 -0.40 16.11
C HIS A 56 3.79 0.16 14.77
N GLU A 57 3.13 1.31 14.82
CA GLU A 57 2.75 2.05 13.62
C GLU A 57 3.98 2.74 13.02
N LEU A 58 4.11 2.65 11.70
CA LEU A 58 5.18 3.31 10.95
C LEU A 58 4.63 4.56 10.26
N PRO A 59 5.30 5.72 10.39
CA PRO A 59 4.89 6.93 9.68
C PRO A 59 5.10 6.74 8.19
N VAL A 60 4.00 6.65 7.45
CA VAL A 60 3.99 6.64 5.99
C VAL A 60 3.59 7.99 5.45
N ARG A 61 4.11 8.33 4.28
CA ARG A 61 3.69 9.51 3.53
C ARG A 61 3.54 9.19 2.06
N GLU A 62 2.63 9.89 1.42
CA GLU A 62 2.49 9.84 -0.03
C GLU A 62 3.70 10.50 -0.69
N LEU A 63 4.26 9.86 -1.72
CA LEU A 63 5.29 10.46 -2.54
C LEU A 63 4.65 11.53 -3.42
N ASP A 64 5.28 12.71 -3.50
CA ASP A 64 4.88 13.73 -4.46
C ASP A 64 5.22 13.30 -5.91
N ALA A 65 4.82 14.12 -6.88
CA ALA A 65 5.04 13.81 -8.30
C ALA A 65 6.53 13.69 -8.67
N ALA A 66 7.41 14.48 -8.06
CA ALA A 66 8.84 14.46 -8.35
C ALA A 66 9.50 13.21 -7.77
N ALA A 67 9.15 12.82 -6.53
CA ALA A 67 9.61 11.60 -5.91
C ALA A 67 9.12 10.35 -6.65
N ARG A 68 7.85 10.34 -7.11
CA ARG A 68 7.33 9.23 -7.93
C ARG A 68 8.03 9.13 -9.29
N ALA A 69 8.27 10.26 -9.96
CA ALA A 69 9.01 10.27 -11.22
C ALA A 69 10.44 9.77 -11.04
N GLY A 70 11.14 10.24 -10.01
CA GLY A 70 12.49 9.76 -9.68
C GLY A 70 12.52 8.28 -9.33
N LEU A 71 11.50 7.77 -8.61
CA LEU A 71 11.38 6.33 -8.32
C LEU A 71 11.22 5.51 -9.62
N TRP A 72 10.41 5.99 -10.55
CA TRP A 72 10.21 5.33 -11.85
C TRP A 72 11.49 5.29 -12.69
N ASP A 73 12.23 6.40 -12.70
CA ASP A 73 13.54 6.49 -13.35
C ASP A 73 14.56 5.53 -12.70
N HIS A 74 14.59 5.50 -11.37
CA HIS A 74 15.43 4.57 -10.59
C HIS A 74 15.13 3.10 -10.89
N LEU A 75 13.87 2.76 -11.18
CA LEU A 75 13.45 1.41 -11.56
C LEU A 75 13.64 1.10 -13.05
N ASP A 76 14.09 2.07 -13.85
CA ASP A 76 14.14 1.99 -15.32
C ASP A 76 12.77 1.63 -15.93
N TRP A 77 11.71 2.24 -15.40
CA TRP A 77 10.33 2.03 -15.87
C TRP A 77 9.86 3.18 -16.76
N PRO A 78 8.90 2.95 -17.68
CA PRO A 78 8.45 3.99 -18.60
C PRO A 78 7.90 5.23 -17.87
N ALA A 79 8.60 6.35 -17.98
CA ALA A 79 8.31 7.59 -17.25
C ALA A 79 6.85 8.07 -17.39
N GLY A 80 6.24 7.85 -18.57
CA GLY A 80 4.84 8.22 -18.85
C GLY A 80 3.80 7.49 -17.99
N THR A 81 4.20 6.48 -17.23
CA THR A 81 3.30 5.71 -16.35
C THR A 81 3.30 6.18 -14.90
N ALA A 82 4.34 6.89 -14.44
CA ALA A 82 4.47 7.37 -13.07
C ALA A 82 3.29 8.25 -12.57
N PRO A 83 2.65 9.10 -13.39
CA PRO A 83 1.52 9.93 -12.92
C PRO A 83 0.27 9.14 -12.55
N ALA A 84 0.09 7.93 -13.10
CA ALA A 84 -1.09 7.10 -12.90
C ALA A 84 -1.02 6.22 -11.63
N VAL A 85 0.11 6.26 -10.91
CA VAL A 85 0.33 5.44 -9.72
C VAL A 85 0.27 6.25 -8.44
N ARG A 86 -0.08 5.58 -7.35
CA ARG A 86 -0.04 6.14 -6.00
C ARG A 86 0.98 5.38 -5.19
N CYS A 87 1.93 6.08 -4.59
CA CYS A 87 2.97 5.46 -3.77
C CYS A 87 3.00 6.09 -2.39
N VAL A 88 3.12 5.26 -1.36
CA VAL A 88 3.52 5.69 -0.02
C VAL A 88 4.90 5.15 0.29
N GLY A 89 5.68 5.92 1.03
CA GLY A 89 6.98 5.51 1.50
C GLY A 89 7.18 5.87 2.95
N TRP A 90 8.16 5.21 3.55
CA TRP A 90 8.59 5.43 4.92
C TRP A 90 10.11 5.38 4.98
N ALA A 91 10.66 6.00 6.03
CA ALA A 91 12.05 5.80 6.41
C ALA A 91 12.05 4.77 7.53
N ASP A 92 12.60 3.59 7.26
CA ASP A 92 13.02 2.65 8.28
C ASP A 92 14.53 2.77 8.48
N GLU A 93 15.06 2.30 9.61
CA GLU A 93 16.50 2.18 9.80
C GLU A 93 17.07 1.34 8.66
N PRO A 94 17.95 1.90 7.82
CA PRO A 94 18.46 1.18 6.68
C PRO A 94 19.27 -0.01 7.18
N GLY A 95 18.86 -1.23 6.80
CA GLY A 95 19.74 -2.38 6.85
C GLY A 95 20.97 -2.11 5.97
N PRO A 96 22.03 -2.94 6.06
CA PRO A 96 23.29 -2.70 5.34
C PRO A 96 23.16 -2.60 3.81
N PHE A 97 22.02 -3.02 3.25
CA PHE A 97 21.71 -2.99 1.82
C PHE A 97 20.63 -1.95 1.44
N SER A 98 20.00 -1.32 2.42
CA SER A 98 18.97 -0.31 2.20
C SER A 98 19.61 1.03 1.87
N ARG A 99 19.21 1.62 0.75
CA ARG A 99 19.67 2.94 0.30
C ARG A 99 18.47 3.88 0.22
N PRO A 100 18.69 5.19 0.42
CA PRO A 100 17.65 6.18 0.22
C PRO A 100 17.12 6.14 -1.21
N LEU A 101 15.80 6.17 -1.32
CA LEU A 101 15.03 6.33 -2.54
C LEU A 101 14.64 7.81 -2.75
N PRO A 102 14.25 8.18 -3.98
CA PRO A 102 13.66 9.49 -4.27
C PRO A 102 12.57 9.87 -3.27
N GLY A 103 12.61 11.12 -2.85
CA GLY A 103 11.76 11.63 -1.77
C GLY A 103 12.36 11.45 -0.39
N GLY A 104 13.40 10.66 -0.16
CA GLY A 104 14.03 10.46 1.15
C GLY A 104 13.33 9.38 2.00
N VAL A 105 12.88 8.32 1.35
CA VAL A 105 12.31 7.10 1.97
C VAL A 105 13.26 5.93 1.72
N THR A 106 13.16 4.84 2.48
CA THR A 106 13.99 3.63 2.25
C THR A 106 13.20 2.48 1.64
N ALA A 107 11.88 2.51 1.74
CA ALA A 107 10.98 1.57 1.11
C ALA A 107 9.69 2.28 0.68
N VAL A 108 9.02 1.69 -0.32
CA VAL A 108 7.75 2.18 -0.86
C VAL A 108 6.77 1.04 -1.09
N ILE A 109 5.49 1.38 -1.00
CA ILE A 109 4.39 0.57 -1.52
C ILE A 109 3.66 1.41 -2.55
N CYS A 110 3.50 0.88 -3.75
CA CYS A 110 2.79 1.53 -4.83
C CYS A 110 1.57 0.73 -5.24
N ARG A 111 0.44 1.42 -5.42
CA ARG A 111 -0.67 0.91 -6.21
C ARG A 111 -0.39 1.23 -7.67
N VAL A 112 -0.18 0.18 -8.45
CA VAL A 112 0.09 0.22 -9.89
C VAL A 112 -1.08 -0.45 -10.60
N PRO A 113 -2.01 0.31 -11.20
CA PRO A 113 -3.17 -0.24 -11.91
C PRO A 113 -2.79 -1.23 -13.02
N ALA A 114 -3.69 -2.14 -13.37
CA ALA A 114 -3.41 -3.21 -14.34
C ALA A 114 -2.99 -2.68 -15.72
N ASP A 115 -3.57 -1.58 -16.20
CA ASP A 115 -3.21 -0.93 -17.46
C ASP A 115 -1.81 -0.30 -17.43
N VAL A 116 -1.35 0.10 -16.24
CA VAL A 116 0.04 0.55 -16.02
C VAL A 116 0.98 -0.65 -15.97
N ARG A 117 0.65 -1.70 -15.20
CA ARG A 117 1.48 -2.92 -15.11
C ARG A 117 1.70 -3.56 -16.47
N ALA A 118 0.67 -3.59 -17.32
CA ALA A 118 0.77 -4.13 -18.68
C ALA A 118 1.89 -3.49 -19.53
N ARG A 119 2.32 -2.27 -19.19
CA ARG A 119 3.37 -1.50 -19.87
C ARG A 119 4.75 -1.65 -19.22
N ILE A 120 4.88 -2.40 -18.14
CA ILE A 120 6.12 -2.61 -17.39
C ILE A 120 6.43 -4.11 -17.41
N ASP A 121 7.40 -4.51 -18.23
CA ASP A 121 7.68 -5.93 -18.54
C ASP A 121 7.88 -6.79 -17.30
N TRP A 122 8.56 -6.25 -16.28
CA TRP A 122 8.93 -7.03 -15.09
C TRP A 122 7.75 -7.37 -14.16
N ILE A 123 6.70 -6.55 -14.15
CA ILE A 123 5.52 -6.73 -13.29
C ILE A 123 4.23 -6.96 -14.08
N ARG A 124 4.34 -7.15 -15.39
CA ARG A 124 3.20 -7.31 -16.32
C ARG A 124 2.24 -8.39 -15.85
N ASP A 125 2.78 -9.50 -15.37
CA ASP A 125 2.02 -10.69 -14.99
C ASP A 125 1.62 -10.70 -13.50
N TYR A 126 1.91 -9.62 -12.75
CA TYR A 126 1.49 -9.52 -11.35
C TYR A 126 -0.03 -9.38 -11.27
N THR A 127 -0.64 -10.28 -10.49
CA THR A 127 -2.09 -10.32 -10.26
C THR A 127 -2.55 -9.26 -9.25
N SER A 128 -1.64 -8.78 -8.40
CA SER A 128 -1.91 -7.70 -7.44
C SER A 128 -1.66 -6.32 -8.06
N ASP A 129 -2.56 -5.37 -7.74
CA ASP A 129 -2.35 -3.94 -8.01
C ASP A 129 -1.32 -3.32 -7.07
N TRP A 130 -0.90 -4.01 -6.03
CA TRP A 130 -0.02 -3.45 -5.01
C TRP A 130 1.36 -4.10 -5.10
N ILE A 131 2.38 -3.26 -5.16
CA ILE A 131 3.78 -3.68 -5.14
C ILE A 131 4.50 -3.04 -3.97
N TYR A 132 5.49 -3.74 -3.46
CA TYR A 132 6.49 -3.23 -2.55
C TYR A 132 7.83 -3.09 -3.27
N TYR A 133 8.61 -2.10 -2.87
CA TYR A 133 9.98 -1.93 -3.31
C TYR A 133 10.88 -1.37 -2.21
N ASP A 134 12.05 -1.98 -2.05
CA ASP A 134 13.21 -1.35 -1.45
C ASP A 134 14.48 -1.76 -2.23
N THR A 135 15.63 -1.17 -1.90
CA THR A 135 16.88 -1.50 -2.60
C THR A 135 17.51 -2.82 -2.18
N GLY A 136 17.05 -3.43 -1.08
CA GLY A 136 17.60 -4.68 -0.56
C GLY A 136 16.94 -5.92 -1.19
N LEU A 137 15.63 -5.86 -1.39
CA LEU A 137 14.76 -6.95 -1.77
C LEU A 137 14.21 -6.80 -3.19
N GLY A 138 14.28 -5.60 -3.77
CA GLY A 138 13.73 -5.35 -5.09
C GLY A 138 12.22 -5.26 -5.08
N VAL A 139 11.60 -5.52 -6.23
CA VAL A 139 10.16 -5.37 -6.43
C VAL A 139 9.42 -6.66 -6.13
N ALA A 140 8.40 -6.59 -5.27
CA ALA A 140 7.56 -7.73 -4.91
C ALA A 140 6.06 -7.38 -5.00
N ALA A 141 5.24 -8.35 -5.42
CA ALA A 141 3.77 -8.21 -5.37
C ALA A 141 3.27 -8.36 -3.93
N LEU A 142 2.27 -7.56 -3.55
CA LEU A 142 1.62 -7.70 -2.24
C LEU A 142 0.38 -8.57 -2.30
N ARG A 143 0.18 -9.35 -1.24
CA ARG A 143 -1.00 -10.19 -1.08
C ARG A 143 -2.03 -9.44 -0.24
N ARG A 144 -3.29 -9.51 -0.64
CA ARG A 144 -4.40 -9.02 0.18
C ARG A 144 -4.59 -9.97 1.36
N ILE A 145 -4.88 -9.41 2.53
CA ILE A 145 -5.33 -10.15 3.71
C ILE A 145 -6.86 -10.14 3.65
N ASP A 146 -7.47 -11.33 3.55
CA ASP A 146 -8.92 -11.49 3.62
C ASP A 146 -9.38 -11.67 5.09
#